data_AF-A0A975I7C9-F1
#
_entry.id   AF-A0A975I7C9-F1
#
_cell.length_a   1.000
_cell.length_b   1.000
_cell.length_c   1.000
_cell.angle_alpha   90.00
_cell.angle_beta   90.00
_cell.angle_gamma   90.00
#
_symmetry.space_group_name_H-M   'P 1'
#
loop_
_entity.id
_entity.type
_entity.pdbx_description
1 polymer ?
#
loop_
_entity_poly.entity_id
_entity_poly.type
_entity_poly.pdbx_seq_one_letter_code
_entity_poly.pdbx_strand_id
1 'polypeptide(L)'
;MRMMLIAGFVVAAGAAQAKQDLKDVPSVWNGLLNIGIANEIRETCPSISARMVRAALRLNSIQNEAEGMGYSQAEIDAFRKSEANKAAMRAEGEAYMKNNGVVKGDAETYCALGRAEIAKSSQIGRLLRAN
;
A
#
# COMPACT_ATOMS: atom_id res chain seq x y z
N MET A 1 28.01 62.96 8.19
CA MET A 1 28.86 61.77 8.06
C MET A 1 28.24 60.61 8.82
N ARG A 2 27.89 59.53 8.09
CA ARG A 2 28.14 58.11 8.43
C ARG A 2 27.41 57.55 9.68
N MET A 3 26.80 56.36 9.69
CA MET A 3 26.65 55.28 8.72
C MET A 3 25.64 54.28 9.34
N MET A 4 24.73 53.75 8.52
CA MET A 4 24.25 52.35 8.44
C MET A 4 24.08 51.52 9.74
N LEU A 5 22.85 51.10 10.09
CA LEU A 5 22.20 49.82 9.71
C LEU A 5 23.00 48.56 10.10
N ILE A 6 22.36 47.63 10.84
CA ILE A 6 22.14 46.20 10.47
C ILE A 6 21.14 45.63 11.49
N ALA A 7 19.88 45.47 11.09
CA ALA A 7 18.93 44.60 11.75
C ALA A 7 19.17 43.18 11.20
N GLY A 8 19.73 42.30 12.02
CA GLY A 8 20.02 40.92 11.65
C GLY A 8 18.74 40.13 11.37
N PHE A 9 18.49 39.85 10.09
CA PHE A 9 17.50 38.86 9.66
C PHE A 9 18.02 37.47 10.05
N VAL A 10 17.47 36.88 11.11
CA VAL A 10 17.66 35.46 11.41
C VAL A 10 16.79 34.68 10.42
N VAL A 11 17.40 34.24 9.32
CA VAL A 11 16.78 33.26 8.43
C VAL A 11 16.77 31.93 9.17
N ALA A 12 15.63 31.58 9.75
CA ALA A 12 15.38 30.21 10.20
C ALA A 12 15.35 29.32 8.96
N ALA A 13 16.49 28.71 8.62
CA ALA A 13 16.55 27.64 7.65
C ALA A 13 15.73 26.48 8.21
N GLY A 14 14.47 26.38 7.77
CA GLY A 14 13.63 25.23 8.07
C GLY A 14 14.35 24.00 7.55
N ALA A 15 14.77 23.11 8.45
CA ALA A 15 15.27 21.82 8.06
C ALA A 15 14.17 21.13 7.24
N ALA A 16 14.46 20.86 5.96
CA ALA A 16 13.61 19.98 5.17
C ALA A 16 13.67 18.61 5.84
N GLN A 17 12.69 18.32 6.70
CA GLN A 17 12.55 17.00 7.30
C GLN A 17 12.32 16.03 6.15
N ALA A 18 13.29 15.15 5.92
CA ALA A 18 13.16 14.14 4.90
C ALA A 18 11.90 13.31 5.19
N LYS A 19 10.98 13.27 4.21
CA LYS A 19 9.82 12.39 4.27
C LYS A 19 10.32 10.95 4.43
N GLN A 20 9.59 10.14 5.19
CA GLN A 20 9.88 8.70 5.27
C GLN A 20 9.76 8.07 3.87
N ASP A 21 10.32 6.88 3.66
CA ASP A 21 9.96 6.14 2.45
C ASP A 21 8.47 5.74 2.54
N LEU A 22 7.71 5.82 1.45
CA LEU A 22 6.33 5.34 1.40
C LEU A 22 6.23 3.85 1.77
N LYS A 23 7.32 3.09 1.60
CA LYS A 23 7.46 1.72 2.08
C LYS A 23 7.38 1.60 3.61
N ASP A 24 7.87 2.60 4.33
CA ASP A 24 7.90 2.63 5.80
C ASP A 24 6.61 3.20 6.39
N VAL A 25 5.65 3.63 5.55
CA VAL A 25 4.34 4.12 5.99
C VAL A 25 3.35 2.95 6.01
N PRO A 26 2.95 2.42 7.19
CA PRO A 26 2.20 1.17 7.26
C PRO A 26 0.82 1.23 6.59
N SER A 27 0.15 2.36 6.64
CA SER A 27 -1.17 2.55 6.02
C SER A 27 -1.13 2.50 4.49
N VAL A 28 -0.03 2.95 3.89
CA VAL A 28 0.24 2.87 2.45
C VAL A 28 0.69 1.46 2.09
N TRP A 29 1.77 0.98 2.71
CA TRP A 29 2.37 -0.31 2.37
C TRP A 29 1.41 -1.48 2.61
N ASN A 30 0.85 -1.59 3.82
CA ASN A 30 -0.09 -2.67 4.14
C ASN A 30 -1.40 -2.52 3.35
N GLY A 31 -1.80 -1.29 3.02
CA GLY A 31 -2.94 -1.02 2.15
C GLY A 31 -2.78 -1.64 0.77
N LEU A 32 -1.64 -1.40 0.13
CA LEU A 32 -1.29 -1.96 -1.18
C LEU A 32 -1.08 -3.48 -1.11
N LEU A 33 -0.42 -3.97 -0.06
CA LEU A 33 -0.23 -5.39 0.19
C LEU A 33 -1.58 -6.13 0.27
N ASN A 34 -2.54 -5.61 1.04
CA ASN A 34 -3.87 -6.19 1.15
C ASN A 34 -4.63 -6.23 -0.19
N ILE A 35 -4.48 -5.19 -1.01
CA ILE A 35 -5.05 -5.16 -2.37
C ILE A 35 -4.38 -6.22 -3.26
N GLY A 36 -3.05 -6.34 -3.19
CA GLY A 36 -2.29 -7.34 -3.93
C GLY A 36 -2.68 -8.76 -3.58
N ILE A 37 -2.78 -9.08 -2.29
CA ILE A 37 -3.22 -10.41 -1.82
C ILE A 37 -4.66 -10.70 -2.26
N ALA A 38 -5.57 -9.72 -2.12
CA ALA A 38 -6.94 -9.88 -2.61
C ALA A 38 -6.98 -10.14 -4.12
N ASN A 39 -6.13 -9.46 -4.90
CA ASN A 39 -6.05 -9.67 -6.33
C ASN A 39 -5.56 -11.08 -6.68
N GLU A 40 -4.49 -11.55 -6.05
CA GLU A 40 -3.95 -12.90 -6.29
C GLU A 40 -4.98 -13.99 -5.97
N ILE A 41 -5.70 -13.84 -4.85
CA ILE A 41 -6.77 -14.77 -4.45
C ILE A 41 -7.85 -14.86 -5.54
N ARG A 42 -8.34 -13.73 -6.06
CA ARG A 42 -9.42 -13.74 -7.07
C ARG A 42 -8.98 -14.18 -8.46
N GLU A 43 -7.70 -14.01 -8.81
CA GLU A 43 -7.17 -14.48 -10.09
C GLU A 43 -6.99 -16.00 -10.07
N THR A 44 -6.72 -16.57 -8.88
CA THR A 44 -6.47 -18.01 -8.73
C THR A 44 -7.74 -18.79 -8.35
N CYS A 45 -8.61 -18.21 -7.52
CA CYS A 45 -9.82 -18.88 -7.03
C CYS A 45 -11.04 -18.60 -7.93
N PRO A 46 -11.62 -19.60 -8.62
CA PRO A 46 -12.75 -19.38 -9.53
C PRO A 46 -14.05 -18.99 -8.83
N SER A 47 -14.21 -19.31 -7.54
CA SER A 47 -15.43 -19.01 -6.77
C SER A 47 -15.35 -17.71 -5.96
N ILE A 48 -14.32 -16.89 -6.15
CA ILE A 48 -14.15 -15.61 -5.43
C ILE A 48 -13.89 -14.48 -6.43
N SER A 49 -14.67 -13.41 -6.30
CA SER A 49 -14.49 -12.18 -7.08
C SER A 49 -14.00 -11.02 -6.22
N ALA A 50 -13.35 -10.02 -6.83
CA ALA A 50 -13.13 -8.73 -6.17
C ALA A 50 -14.41 -7.88 -6.17
N ARG A 51 -14.57 -7.11 -5.10
CA ARG A 51 -15.44 -5.93 -5.04
C ARG A 51 -14.68 -4.76 -5.67
N MET A 52 -14.68 -4.68 -7.00
CA MET A 52 -13.89 -3.71 -7.79
C MET A 52 -14.06 -2.26 -7.31
N VAL A 53 -15.28 -1.83 -7.00
CA VAL A 53 -15.55 -0.48 -6.46
C VAL A 53 -14.81 -0.25 -5.14
N ARG A 54 -14.78 -1.24 -4.23
CA ARG A 54 -14.05 -1.10 -2.96
C ARG A 54 -12.55 -1.10 -3.15
N ALA A 55 -12.02 -1.89 -4.08
CA ALA A 55 -10.60 -1.89 -4.42
C ALA A 55 -10.17 -0.54 -4.99
N ALA A 56 -10.94 0.02 -5.93
CA ALA A 56 -10.70 1.35 -6.49
C ALA A 56 -10.76 2.45 -5.43
N LEU A 57 -11.76 2.44 -4.56
CA LEU A 57 -11.87 3.39 -3.46
C LEU A 57 -10.69 3.28 -2.48
N ARG A 58 -10.23 2.07 -2.16
CA ARG A 58 -9.07 1.88 -1.27
C ARG A 58 -7.78 2.37 -1.92
N LEU A 59 -7.56 2.09 -3.21
CA LEU A 59 -6.40 2.62 -3.95
C LEU A 59 -6.39 4.15 -3.94
N ASN A 60 -7.52 4.80 -4.24
CA ASN A 60 -7.64 6.25 -4.18
C ASN A 60 -7.39 6.79 -2.77
N SER A 61 -7.92 6.12 -1.74
CA SER A 61 -7.66 6.50 -0.34
C SER A 61 -6.18 6.44 0.02
N ILE A 62 -5.44 5.43 -0.44
CA ILE A 62 -3.99 5.32 -0.19
C ILE A 62 -3.23 6.44 -0.90
N GLN A 63 -3.60 6.75 -2.14
CA GLN A 63 -3.00 7.85 -2.88
C GLN A 63 -3.25 9.19 -2.17
N ASN A 64 -4.50 9.49 -1.80
CA ASN A 64 -4.85 10.71 -1.07
C ASN A 64 -4.13 10.82 0.28
N GLU A 65 -3.91 9.70 0.96
CA GLU A 65 -3.15 9.66 2.20
C GLU A 65 -1.68 10.04 1.97
N ALA A 66 -1.04 9.48 0.93
CA ALA A 66 0.30 9.88 0.53
C ALA A 66 0.37 11.36 0.15
N GLU A 67 -0.56 11.86 -0.65
CA GLU A 67 -0.61 13.28 -1.01
C GLU A 67 -0.82 14.18 0.22
N GLY A 68 -1.68 13.76 1.16
CA GLY A 68 -1.93 14.46 2.43
C GLY A 68 -0.72 14.49 3.36
N MET A 69 0.20 13.54 3.25
CA MET A 69 1.51 13.55 3.92
C MET A 69 2.57 14.39 3.18
N GLY A 70 2.20 15.03 2.06
CA GLY A 70 3.07 15.90 1.29
C GLY A 70 3.94 15.19 0.26
N TYR A 71 3.65 13.93 -0.08
CA TYR A 71 4.32 13.26 -1.21
C TYR A 71 3.74 13.78 -2.53
N SER A 72 4.62 14.13 -3.45
CA SER A 72 4.27 14.52 -4.82
C SER A 72 3.89 13.31 -5.66
N GLN A 73 3.15 13.54 -6.74
CA GLN A 73 2.82 12.49 -7.71
C GLN A 73 4.07 11.79 -8.26
N ALA A 74 5.17 12.53 -8.46
CA ALA A 74 6.43 11.97 -8.95
C ALA A 74 7.07 11.01 -7.94
N GLU A 75 7.04 11.35 -6.64
CA GLU A 75 7.52 10.47 -5.56
C GLU A 75 6.66 9.22 -5.45
N ILE A 76 5.32 9.35 -5.52
CA ILE A 76 4.38 8.23 -5.52
C ILE A 76 4.61 7.31 -6.74
N ASP A 77 4.82 7.90 -7.91
CA ASP A 77 5.12 7.17 -9.14
C ASP A 77 6.47 6.44 -9.07
N ALA A 78 7.50 7.08 -8.54
CA ALA A 78 8.81 6.45 -8.34
C ALA A 78 8.70 5.26 -7.37
N PHE A 79 7.97 5.45 -6.26
CA PHE A 79 7.68 4.39 -5.30
C PHE A 79 6.95 3.20 -5.96
N ARG A 80 5.91 3.45 -6.76
CA ARG A 80 5.13 2.42 -7.46
C ARG A 80 5.94 1.70 -8.55
N LYS A 81 6.81 2.41 -9.25
CA LYS A 81 7.61 1.89 -10.37
C LYS A 81 8.88 1.16 -9.91
N SER A 82 9.33 1.38 -8.68
CA SER A 82 10.50 0.71 -8.10
C SER A 82 10.36 -0.82 -8.13
N GLU A 83 11.26 -1.49 -8.86
CA GLU A 83 11.31 -2.96 -8.90
C GLU A 83 11.67 -3.55 -7.53
N ALA A 84 12.49 -2.85 -6.74
CA ALA A 84 12.80 -3.27 -5.37
C ALA A 84 11.54 -3.27 -4.48
N ASN A 85 10.68 -2.26 -4.61
CA ASN A 85 9.42 -2.20 -3.87
C ASN A 85 8.44 -3.29 -4.33
N LYS A 86 8.32 -3.50 -5.65
CA LYS A 86 7.50 -4.59 -6.19
C LYS A 86 7.99 -5.97 -5.72
N ALA A 87 9.29 -6.20 -5.71
CA ALA A 87 9.89 -7.45 -5.25
C ALA A 87 9.63 -7.67 -3.75
N ALA A 88 9.84 -6.65 -2.93
CA ALA A 88 9.57 -6.74 -1.50
C ALA A 88 8.08 -7.00 -1.20
N MET A 89 7.17 -6.29 -1.88
CA MET A 89 5.73 -6.47 -1.69
C MET A 89 5.26 -7.86 -2.16
N ARG A 90 5.83 -8.39 -3.24
CA ARG A 90 5.56 -9.76 -3.68
C ARG A 90 6.04 -10.78 -2.65
N ALA A 91 7.27 -10.64 -2.16
CA ALA A 91 7.81 -11.54 -1.14
C ALA A 91 6.97 -11.55 0.14
N GLU A 92 6.51 -10.38 0.58
CA GLU A 92 5.64 -10.26 1.76
C GLU A 92 4.25 -10.87 1.53
N GLY A 93 3.66 -10.66 0.35
CA GLY A 93 2.39 -11.27 -0.03
C GLY A 93 2.48 -12.80 -0.10
N GLU A 94 3.55 -13.33 -0.71
CA GLU A 94 3.83 -14.77 -0.78
C GLU A 94 4.04 -15.37 0.63
N ALA A 95 4.77 -14.68 1.49
CA ALA A 95 4.96 -15.10 2.88
C ALA A 95 3.64 -15.12 3.66
N TYR A 96 2.81 -14.08 3.52
CA TYR A 96 1.48 -14.05 4.12
C TYR A 96 0.62 -15.23 3.65
N MET A 97 0.54 -15.46 2.34
CA MET A 97 -0.25 -16.55 1.78
C MET A 97 0.23 -17.91 2.27
N LYS A 98 1.54 -18.17 2.22
CA LYS A 98 2.15 -19.41 2.73
C LYS A 98 1.85 -19.62 4.22
N ASN A 99 1.99 -18.58 5.04
CA ASN A 99 1.73 -18.65 6.48
C ASN A 99 0.25 -18.90 6.80
N ASN A 100 -0.66 -18.63 5.85
CA ASN A 100 -2.08 -18.91 5.96
C ASN A 100 -2.51 -20.15 5.16
N GLY A 101 -1.58 -21.05 4.81
CA GLY A 101 -1.87 -22.36 4.26
C GLY A 101 -2.06 -22.41 2.74
N VAL A 102 -1.70 -21.34 2.01
CA VAL A 102 -1.70 -21.37 0.55
C VAL A 102 -0.54 -22.22 0.03
N VAL A 103 -0.86 -23.11 -0.91
CA VAL A 103 0.09 -23.94 -1.64
C VAL A 103 0.09 -23.49 -3.10
N LYS A 104 1.27 -23.11 -3.61
CA LYS A 104 1.40 -22.65 -5.00
C LYS A 104 0.97 -23.75 -5.97
N GLY A 105 0.06 -23.41 -6.89
CA GLY A 105 -0.50 -24.34 -7.86
C GLY A 105 -1.76 -25.09 -7.38
N ASP A 106 -2.16 -24.92 -6.11
CA ASP A 106 -3.40 -25.47 -5.57
C ASP A 106 -4.43 -24.36 -5.35
N ALA A 107 -5.29 -24.15 -6.35
CA ALA A 107 -6.30 -23.10 -6.33
C ALA A 107 -7.27 -23.19 -5.14
N GLU A 108 -7.53 -24.38 -4.61
CA GLU A 108 -8.46 -24.54 -3.50
C GLU A 108 -7.90 -23.93 -2.20
N THR A 109 -6.58 -23.97 -2.02
CA THR A 109 -5.94 -23.32 -0.86
C THR A 109 -6.05 -21.79 -0.91
N TYR A 110 -6.03 -21.18 -2.11
CA TYR A 110 -6.31 -19.76 -2.29
C TYR A 110 -7.78 -19.45 -2.01
N CYS A 111 -8.70 -20.31 -2.45
CA CYS A 111 -10.12 -20.18 -2.14
C CYS A 111 -10.39 -20.27 -0.64
N ALA A 112 -9.73 -21.21 0.06
CA ALA A 112 -9.85 -21.36 1.51
C ALA A 112 -9.37 -20.10 2.25
N LEU A 113 -8.21 -19.56 1.88
CA LEU A 113 -7.72 -18.29 2.40
C LEU A 113 -8.73 -17.16 2.14
N GLY A 114 -9.21 -17.02 0.90
CA GLY A 114 -10.16 -15.98 0.54
C GLY A 114 -11.45 -16.04 1.36
N ARG A 115 -12.02 -17.24 1.55
CA ARG A 115 -13.21 -17.43 2.41
C ARG A 115 -12.91 -17.10 3.87
N ALA A 116 -11.75 -17.48 4.39
CA ALA A 116 -11.34 -17.16 5.76
C ALA A 116 -11.21 -15.63 5.96
N GLU A 117 -10.59 -14.92 5.00
CA GLU A 117 -10.46 -13.47 5.07
C GLU A 117 -11.81 -12.76 4.97
N ILE A 118 -12.71 -13.23 4.09
CA ILE A 118 -14.10 -12.74 4.00
C ILE A 118 -14.83 -12.91 5.33
N ALA A 119 -14.76 -14.11 5.94
CA ALA A 119 -15.43 -14.42 7.19
C ALA A 119 -14.95 -13.52 8.34
N LYS A 120 -13.64 -13.22 8.40
CA LYS A 120 -13.05 -12.30 9.38
C LYS A 120 -13.37 -10.83 9.13
N SER A 121 -13.98 -10.47 7.99
CA SER A 121 -14.13 -9.08 7.55
C SER A 121 -12.82 -8.29 7.58
N SER A 122 -11.71 -8.98 7.28
CA SER A 122 -10.37 -8.39 7.28
C SER A 122 -10.23 -7.32 6.19
N GLN A 123 -9.11 -6.60 6.17
CA GLN A 123 -8.85 -5.65 5.08
C GLN A 123 -8.88 -6.33 3.70
N ILE A 124 -8.34 -7.55 3.59
CA ILE A 124 -8.36 -8.38 2.38
C ILE A 124 -9.79 -8.85 2.10
N GLY A 125 -10.48 -9.43 3.09
CA GLY A 125 -11.83 -9.97 2.94
C GLY A 125 -12.89 -8.92 2.57
N ARG A 126 -12.71 -7.67 3.00
CA ARG A 126 -13.58 -6.56 2.60
C ARG A 126 -13.47 -6.25 1.10
N LEU A 127 -12.36 -6.60 0.45
CA LEU A 127 -12.15 -6.47 -0.99
C LEU A 127 -12.70 -7.66 -1.79
N LEU A 128 -13.06 -8.76 -1.14
CA LEU A 128 -13.47 -10.01 -1.80
C LEU A 128 -14.94 -10.34 -1.57
N ARG A 129 -15.53 -11.10 -2.49
CA ARG A 129 -16.85 -11.74 -2.32
C ARG A 129 -16.80 -13.18 -2.82
N ALA A 130 -17.48 -14.09 -2.12
CA ALA A 130 -17.77 -15.41 -2.66
C ALA A 130 -18.88 -15.30 -3.70
N ASN A 131 -18.80 -16.10 -4.77
CA ASN A 131 -19.80 -16.21 -5.82
C ASN A 131 -20.71 -17.42 -5.58
#